data_AF-A0A4S8Q733-F1
#
_entry.id   AF-A0A4S8Q733-F1
#
_cell.length_a   1.000
_cell.length_b   1.000
_cell.length_c   1.000
_cell.angle_alpha   90.00
_cell.angle_beta   90.00
_cell.angle_gamma   90.00
#
_symmetry.space_group_name_H-M   'P 1'
#
loop_
_entity.id
_entity.type
_entity.pdbx_description
1 polymer ?
#
loop_
_entity_poly.entity_id
_entity_poly.type
_entity_poly.pdbx_seq_one_letter_code
_entity_poly.pdbx_strand_id
1 'polypeptide(L)'
;MAVDFFDVVVVAQTTTQPEFAGRRGVALGVTDVGRYWAVYIEDIGEAVVFPELELEPTGERTSQEEFYSGDSITVAVDEQGRGTVTAVHIAEDDLGLRDAETETEAVAAVEAASAVLSRALQGVKQFAEGQGMDHWARYFTAPHDILHGRNDAALDEMGDLGDWIDQLPRERRTTEALRLYAAASRARTAFGGMGSWLDQWFPDDAAHEDYRRFTDELFTAINAARSAALNPGLEPPQRG
;
A
#
# COMPACT_ATOMS: atom_id res chain seq x y z
N MET A 1 24.55 -33.60 -7.40
CA MET A 1 23.65 -32.69 -6.67
C MET A 1 23.59 -33.20 -5.25
N ALA A 2 23.78 -32.32 -4.25
CA ALA A 2 23.52 -32.68 -2.86
C ALA A 2 22.00 -32.79 -2.67
N VAL A 3 21.55 -33.79 -1.90
CA VAL A 3 20.13 -33.92 -1.53
C VAL A 3 19.97 -33.20 -0.21
N ASP A 4 19.11 -32.18 -0.19
CA ASP A 4 18.79 -31.45 1.04
C ASP A 4 17.79 -32.25 1.89
N PHE A 5 18.07 -32.37 3.18
CA PHE A 5 17.23 -33.05 4.15
C PHE A 5 16.68 -32.04 5.15
N PHE A 6 15.41 -32.20 5.50
CA PHE A 6 14.70 -31.33 6.42
C PHE A 6 14.27 -32.11 7.66
N ASP A 7 14.33 -31.48 8.83
CA ASP A 7 13.91 -32.09 10.09
C ASP A 7 12.39 -32.06 10.20
N VAL A 8 11.80 -33.17 10.65
CA VAL A 8 10.35 -33.28 10.86
C VAL A 8 10.01 -32.91 12.30
N VAL A 9 9.01 -32.05 12.46
CA VAL A 9 8.54 -31.51 13.74
C VAL A 9 7.06 -31.83 13.96
N VAL A 10 6.63 -31.76 15.21
CA VAL A 10 5.22 -31.74 15.61
C VAL A 10 4.93 -30.39 16.26
N VAL A 11 3.82 -29.76 15.88
CA VAL A 11 3.34 -28.55 16.55
C VAL A 11 2.79 -28.96 17.91
N ALA A 12 3.52 -28.69 18.99
CA ALA A 12 3.22 -29.25 20.31
C ALA A 12 1.92 -28.66 20.90
N GLN A 13 1.98 -27.39 21.30
CA GLN A 13 0.84 -26.60 21.73
C GLN A 13 1.06 -25.16 21.29
N THR A 14 0.13 -24.63 20.52
CA THR A 14 0.17 -23.24 20.05
C THR A 14 -1.04 -22.50 20.59
N THR A 15 -0.81 -21.30 21.13
CA THR A 15 -1.89 -20.46 21.68
C THR A 15 -2.53 -19.58 20.63
N THR A 16 -1.81 -19.32 19.54
CA THR A 16 -2.25 -18.44 18.45
C THR A 16 -2.98 -19.20 17.36
N GLN A 17 -2.66 -20.49 17.13
CA GLN A 17 -3.21 -21.28 16.02
C GLN A 17 -3.56 -22.73 16.45
N PRO A 18 -4.46 -22.92 17.45
CA PRO A 18 -4.74 -24.22 18.06
C PRO A 18 -5.16 -25.33 17.08
N GLU A 19 -5.67 -24.98 15.90
CA GLU A 19 -6.01 -25.88 14.81
C GLU A 19 -4.83 -26.70 14.25
N PHE A 20 -3.59 -26.25 14.50
CA PHE A 20 -2.38 -26.97 14.10
C PHE A 20 -1.77 -27.82 15.22
N ALA A 21 -2.25 -27.72 16.46
CA ALA A 21 -1.69 -28.48 17.58
C ALA A 21 -1.80 -30.00 17.36
N GLY A 22 -0.70 -30.71 17.60
CA GLY A 22 -0.51 -32.13 17.36
C GLY A 22 -0.23 -32.50 15.89
N ARG A 23 -0.26 -31.53 14.96
CA ARG A 23 0.02 -31.82 13.55
C ARG A 23 1.52 -31.93 13.30
N ARG A 24 1.84 -32.78 12.34
CA ARG A 24 3.20 -33.04 11.88
C ARG A 24 3.52 -32.12 10.70
N GLY A 25 4.76 -31.63 10.67
CA GLY A 25 5.22 -30.79 9.59
C GLY A 25 6.73 -30.82 9.41
N VAL A 26 7.20 -30.23 8.31
CA VAL A 26 8.61 -30.21 7.93
C VAL A 26 9.17 -28.82 8.17
N ALA A 27 10.23 -28.71 8.96
CA ALA A 27 10.87 -27.42 9.25
C ALA A 27 11.67 -26.95 8.03
N LEU A 28 11.18 -25.89 7.38
CA LEU A 28 11.76 -25.33 6.16
C LEU A 28 12.92 -24.37 6.45
N GLY A 29 12.89 -23.72 7.62
CA GLY A 29 13.91 -22.77 8.02
C GLY A 29 13.48 -21.75 9.06
N VAL A 30 14.44 -20.95 9.53
CA VAL A 30 14.22 -19.86 10.49
C VAL A 30 13.98 -18.54 9.75
N THR A 31 13.05 -17.70 10.22
CA THR A 31 12.79 -16.37 9.64
C THR A 31 13.82 -15.32 10.10
N ASP A 32 13.94 -14.22 9.37
CA ASP A 32 14.85 -13.10 9.64
C ASP A 32 14.45 -12.26 10.87
N VAL A 33 13.19 -12.35 11.31
CA VAL A 33 12.63 -11.53 12.40
C VAL A 33 12.74 -12.22 13.79
N GLY A 34 13.36 -13.39 13.91
CA GLY A 34 13.66 -14.01 15.22
C GLY A 34 13.54 -15.53 15.27
N ARG A 35 13.26 -16.08 16.47
CA ARG A 35 13.13 -17.54 16.74
C ARG A 35 11.83 -18.15 16.19
N TYR A 36 11.47 -17.80 14.98
CA TYR A 36 10.31 -18.35 14.29
C TYR A 36 10.78 -19.26 13.17
N TRP A 37 10.10 -20.39 13.03
CA TRP A 37 10.34 -21.41 12.04
C TRP A 37 9.17 -21.44 11.07
N ALA A 38 9.48 -21.45 9.78
CA ALA A 38 8.53 -21.82 8.74
C ALA A 38 8.41 -23.35 8.72
N VAL A 39 7.20 -23.86 8.86
CA VAL A 39 6.90 -25.30 8.92
C VAL A 39 5.84 -25.62 7.88
N TYR A 40 6.14 -26.57 6.98
CA TYR A 40 5.17 -27.12 6.04
C TYR A 40 4.35 -28.21 6.70
N ILE A 41 3.04 -28.01 6.87
CA ILE A 41 2.15 -28.96 7.53
C ILE A 41 1.65 -29.98 6.50
N GLU A 42 2.08 -31.23 6.65
CA GLU A 42 1.98 -32.27 5.61
C GLU A 42 0.53 -32.63 5.22
N ASP A 43 -0.40 -32.63 6.19
CA ASP A 43 -1.78 -33.09 5.97
C ASP A 43 -2.69 -32.05 5.32
N ILE A 44 -2.30 -30.77 5.35
CA ILE A 44 -3.03 -29.64 4.74
C ILE A 44 -2.30 -29.04 3.55
N GLY A 45 -1.00 -29.29 3.42
CA GLY A 45 -0.18 -28.79 2.33
C GLY A 45 0.14 -27.30 2.39
N GLU A 46 0.15 -26.71 3.60
CA GLU A 46 0.38 -25.27 3.82
C GLU A 46 1.65 -25.01 4.64
N ALA A 47 2.32 -23.88 4.39
CA ALA A 47 3.44 -23.41 5.19
C ALA A 47 2.99 -22.38 6.23
N VAL A 48 3.26 -22.65 7.49
CA VAL A 48 2.83 -21.83 8.63
C VAL A 48 4.05 -21.49 9.50
N VAL A 49 4.04 -20.32 10.12
CA VAL A 49 5.13 -19.84 10.98
C VAL A 49 4.82 -20.12 12.45
N PHE A 50 5.74 -20.78 13.15
CA PHE A 50 5.64 -21.06 14.57
C PHE A 50 6.89 -20.59 15.32
N PRO A 51 6.78 -20.09 16.56
CA PRO A 51 7.94 -19.92 17.41
C PRO A 51 8.57 -21.29 17.74
N GLU A 52 9.89 -21.34 17.88
CA GLU A 52 10.65 -22.58 18.17
C GLU A 52 10.11 -23.35 19.38
N LEU A 53 9.61 -22.65 20.40
CA LEU A 53 9.05 -23.24 21.63
C LEU A 53 7.72 -24.00 21.40
N GLU A 54 7.06 -23.79 20.26
CA GLU A 54 5.83 -24.48 19.89
C GLU A 54 6.09 -25.72 19.02
N LEU A 55 7.36 -26.03 18.73
CA LEU A 55 7.76 -27.15 17.88
C LEU A 55 8.52 -28.21 18.69
N GLU A 56 8.10 -29.47 18.54
CA GLU A 56 8.78 -30.63 19.09
C GLU A 56 9.48 -31.40 17.97
N PRO A 57 10.81 -31.62 18.05
CA PRO A 57 11.53 -32.40 17.06
C PRO A 57 11.15 -33.87 17.18
N THR A 58 10.84 -34.50 16.05
CA THR A 58 10.54 -35.95 16.01
C THR A 58 11.82 -36.81 15.95
N GLY A 59 12.93 -36.22 15.51
CA GLY A 59 14.18 -36.94 15.19
C GLY A 59 14.19 -37.57 13.80
N GLU A 60 13.09 -37.46 13.05
CA GLU A 60 12.98 -37.92 11.68
C GLU A 60 13.44 -36.84 10.69
N ARG A 61 13.87 -37.28 9.51
CA ARG A 61 14.26 -36.41 8.39
C ARG A 61 13.58 -36.86 7.12
N THR A 62 13.21 -35.91 6.29
CA THR A 62 12.60 -36.13 4.97
C THR A 62 13.32 -35.33 3.90
N SER A 63 13.22 -35.78 2.65
CA SER A 63 13.76 -35.07 1.49
C SER A 63 12.68 -34.22 0.82
N GLN A 64 13.07 -33.13 0.17
CA GLN A 64 12.13 -32.21 -0.50
C GLN A 64 11.14 -32.93 -1.43
N GLU A 65 11.61 -33.91 -2.19
CA GLU A 65 10.81 -34.68 -3.17
C GLU A 65 9.66 -35.47 -2.53
N GLU A 66 9.71 -35.76 -1.22
CA GLU A 66 8.70 -36.58 -0.54
C GLU A 66 7.49 -35.78 -0.05
N PHE A 67 7.67 -34.48 0.25
CA PHE A 67 6.60 -33.65 0.83
C PHE A 67 6.24 -32.42 -0.03
N TYR A 68 7.01 -32.10 -1.09
CA TYR A 68 6.76 -30.94 -1.92
C TYR A 68 7.06 -31.24 -3.41
N SER A 69 6.08 -31.00 -4.28
CA SER A 69 6.19 -31.20 -5.74
C SER A 69 6.11 -29.90 -6.56
N GLY A 70 6.11 -28.74 -5.88
CA GLY A 70 6.04 -27.42 -6.52
C GLY A 70 7.41 -26.83 -6.88
N ASP A 71 7.41 -25.78 -7.71
CA ASP A 71 8.62 -25.21 -8.30
C ASP A 71 9.29 -24.09 -7.47
N SER A 72 8.78 -23.65 -6.31
CA SER A 72 9.47 -22.55 -5.60
C SER A 72 9.08 -22.32 -4.13
N ILE A 73 9.69 -23.08 -3.24
CA ILE A 73 10.12 -22.51 -1.95
C ILE A 73 11.60 -22.19 -2.12
N THR A 74 11.95 -20.89 -2.12
CA THR A 74 13.36 -20.49 -2.09
C THR A 74 13.81 -20.49 -0.64
N VAL A 75 14.72 -21.41 -0.32
CA VAL A 75 15.37 -21.48 0.98
C VAL A 75 16.83 -21.08 0.79
N ALA A 76 17.26 -19.97 1.39
CA ALA A 76 18.68 -19.64 1.49
C ALA A 76 19.29 -20.46 2.61
N VAL A 77 20.32 -21.25 2.31
CA VAL A 77 21.00 -22.10 3.30
C VAL A 77 22.35 -21.47 3.65
N ASP A 78 22.63 -21.27 4.94
CA ASP A 78 23.91 -20.71 5.41
C ASP A 78 25.04 -21.76 5.40
N GLU A 79 26.27 -21.31 5.67
CA GLU A 79 27.47 -22.17 5.73
C GLU A 79 27.40 -23.27 6.80
N GLN A 80 26.42 -23.22 7.71
CA GLN A 80 26.18 -24.18 8.78
C GLN A 80 25.01 -25.13 8.47
N GLY A 81 24.43 -25.04 7.26
CA GLY A 81 23.33 -25.89 6.82
C GLY A 81 21.96 -25.46 7.32
N ARG A 82 21.79 -24.24 7.82
CA ARG A 82 20.50 -23.73 8.28
C ARG A 82 19.76 -23.06 7.12
N GLY A 83 18.58 -23.56 6.79
CA GLY A 83 17.69 -22.94 5.83
C GLY A 83 16.98 -21.71 6.40
N THR A 84 16.85 -20.68 5.60
CA THR A 84 15.98 -19.52 5.81
C THR A 84 15.06 -19.46 4.60
N VAL A 85 13.75 -19.55 4.80
CA VAL A 85 12.81 -19.35 3.70
C VAL A 85 12.88 -17.88 3.27
N THR A 86 13.40 -17.63 2.06
CA THR A 86 13.54 -16.27 1.50
C THR A 86 12.41 -15.91 0.55
N ALA A 87 11.70 -16.91 0.03
CA ALA A 87 10.45 -16.73 -0.71
C ALA A 87 9.61 -18.02 -0.66
N VAL A 88 8.33 -17.91 -0.33
CA VAL A 88 7.34 -18.95 -0.63
C VAL A 88 6.59 -18.47 -1.86
N HIS A 89 6.87 -19.05 -3.02
CA HIS A 89 5.97 -18.93 -4.15
C HIS A 89 4.88 -19.99 -3.94
N ILE A 90 3.78 -19.55 -3.36
CA ILE A 90 2.53 -20.29 -3.40
C ILE A 90 2.12 -20.27 -4.87
N ALA A 91 1.91 -21.46 -5.47
CA ALA A 91 1.39 -21.56 -6.82
C ALA A 91 0.18 -20.63 -6.93
N GLU A 92 0.30 -19.68 -7.85
CA GLU A 92 -0.53 -18.49 -7.89
C GLU A 92 -2.04 -18.81 -7.98
N ASP A 93 -2.41 -20.01 -8.42
CA ASP A 93 -3.81 -20.40 -8.68
C ASP A 93 -4.72 -20.58 -7.43
N ASP A 94 -4.21 -20.73 -6.20
CA ASP A 94 -5.05 -21.08 -5.03
C ASP A 94 -5.26 -19.96 -3.97
N LEU A 95 -4.71 -18.75 -4.17
CA LEU A 95 -4.90 -17.61 -3.25
C LEU A 95 -5.73 -16.44 -3.79
N GLY A 96 -6.38 -16.62 -4.95
CA GLY A 96 -7.08 -15.51 -5.59
C GLY A 96 -6.10 -14.41 -5.96
N LEU A 97 -5.23 -14.72 -6.93
CA LEU A 97 -4.48 -13.71 -7.67
C LEU A 97 -5.39 -12.52 -7.93
N ARG A 98 -4.98 -11.37 -7.42
CA ARG A 98 -5.44 -10.12 -7.99
C ARG A 98 -4.99 -10.14 -9.44
N ASP A 99 -5.96 -10.22 -10.33
CA ASP A 99 -5.75 -10.15 -11.77
C ASP A 99 -4.85 -8.95 -12.08
N ALA A 100 -3.92 -9.10 -13.03
CA ALA A 100 -3.15 -7.96 -13.58
C ALA A 100 -4.07 -6.81 -14.07
N GLU A 101 -5.35 -7.12 -14.28
CA GLU A 101 -6.45 -6.20 -14.49
C GLU A 101 -6.65 -5.22 -13.30
N THR A 102 -6.58 -5.70 -12.05
CA THR A 102 -6.71 -4.86 -10.83
C THR A 102 -5.55 -3.87 -10.68
N GLU A 103 -4.33 -4.25 -11.03
CA GLU A 103 -3.17 -3.35 -10.99
C GLU A 103 -3.27 -2.28 -12.09
N THR A 104 -3.71 -2.68 -13.28
CA THR A 104 -3.95 -1.76 -14.40
C THR A 104 -5.04 -0.75 -14.07
N GLU A 105 -6.14 -1.18 -13.44
CA GLU A 105 -7.21 -0.31 -12.96
C GLU A 105 -6.74 0.65 -11.87
N ALA A 106 -5.92 0.18 -10.93
CA ALA A 106 -5.30 0.98 -9.89
C ALA A 106 -4.47 2.13 -10.46
N VAL A 107 -3.59 1.84 -11.42
CA VAL A 107 -2.78 2.86 -12.11
C VAL A 107 -3.67 3.85 -12.87
N ALA A 108 -4.64 3.35 -13.64
CA ALA A 108 -5.55 4.19 -14.40
C ALA A 108 -6.39 5.13 -13.50
N ALA A 109 -6.80 4.66 -12.32
CA ALA A 109 -7.53 5.46 -11.34
C ALA A 109 -6.68 6.62 -10.79
N VAL A 110 -5.41 6.37 -10.46
CA VAL A 110 -4.47 7.39 -10.00
C VAL A 110 -4.20 8.43 -11.09
N GLU A 111 -4.00 7.99 -12.33
CA GLU A 111 -3.80 8.89 -13.48
C GLU A 111 -5.03 9.77 -13.74
N ALA A 112 -6.23 9.16 -13.75
CA ALA A 112 -7.48 9.89 -13.95
C ALA A 112 -7.72 10.94 -12.85
N ALA A 113 -7.52 10.56 -11.59
CA ALA A 113 -7.67 11.46 -10.46
C ALA A 113 -6.61 12.58 -10.47
N SER A 114 -5.38 12.29 -10.89
CA SER A 114 -4.32 13.28 -11.08
C SER A 114 -4.70 14.30 -12.15
N ALA A 115 -5.23 13.86 -13.29
CA ALA A 115 -5.67 14.75 -14.35
C ALA A 115 -6.80 15.69 -13.89
N VAL A 116 -7.78 15.16 -13.12
CA VAL A 116 -8.89 15.95 -12.56
C VAL A 116 -8.38 16.98 -11.56
N LEU A 117 -7.53 16.58 -10.61
CA LEU A 117 -6.95 17.51 -9.63
C LEU A 117 -6.09 18.58 -10.29
N SER A 118 -5.25 18.21 -11.27
CA SER A 118 -4.42 19.15 -12.03
C SER A 118 -5.27 20.22 -12.70
N ARG A 119 -6.38 19.83 -13.34
CA ARG A 119 -7.30 20.76 -14.01
C ARG A 119 -7.96 21.72 -13.01
N ALA A 120 -8.46 21.20 -11.90
CA ALA A 120 -9.11 22.02 -10.87
C ALA A 120 -8.13 23.03 -10.24
N LEU A 121 -6.90 22.60 -9.94
CA LEU A 121 -5.83 23.48 -9.44
C LEU A 121 -5.47 24.59 -10.44
N GLN A 122 -5.40 24.27 -11.73
CA GLN A 122 -5.16 25.28 -12.76
C GLN A 122 -6.34 26.26 -12.88
N GLY A 123 -7.58 25.78 -12.83
CA GLY A 123 -8.79 26.61 -12.90
C GLY A 123 -8.86 27.60 -11.74
N VAL A 124 -8.72 27.13 -10.50
CA VAL A 124 -8.74 28.01 -9.31
C VAL A 124 -7.56 28.98 -9.31
N LYS A 125 -6.39 28.57 -9.79
CA LYS A 125 -5.21 29.44 -9.93
C LYS A 125 -5.48 30.56 -10.91
N GLN A 126 -5.97 30.25 -12.11
CA GLN A 126 -6.28 31.25 -13.14
C GLN A 126 -7.37 32.20 -12.68
N PHE A 127 -8.40 31.70 -12.01
CA PHE A 127 -9.42 32.53 -11.37
C PHE A 127 -8.79 33.47 -10.34
N ALA A 128 -7.93 32.97 -9.45
CA ALA A 128 -7.26 33.78 -8.45
C ALA A 128 -6.41 34.89 -9.07
N GLU A 129 -5.66 34.59 -10.13
CA GLU A 129 -4.88 35.57 -10.90
C GLU A 129 -5.79 36.63 -11.54
N GLY A 130 -6.91 36.22 -12.14
CA GLY A 130 -7.89 37.14 -12.76
C GLY A 130 -8.56 38.10 -11.77
N GLN A 131 -8.66 37.71 -10.50
CA GLN A 131 -9.18 38.55 -9.41
C GLN A 131 -8.10 39.33 -8.64
N GLY A 132 -6.83 39.26 -9.08
CA GLY A 132 -5.71 39.95 -8.41
C GLY A 132 -5.32 39.35 -7.05
N MET A 133 -5.65 38.08 -6.80
CA MET A 133 -5.33 37.36 -5.55
C MET A 133 -4.03 36.57 -5.69
N ASP A 134 -2.91 37.27 -5.93
CA ASP A 134 -1.61 36.67 -6.25
C ASP A 134 -1.11 35.66 -5.20
N HIS A 135 -1.44 35.88 -3.93
CA HIS A 135 -1.04 34.95 -2.86
C HIS A 135 -1.76 33.60 -2.99
N TRP A 136 -3.04 33.60 -3.37
CA TRP A 136 -3.82 32.37 -3.62
C TRP A 136 -3.35 31.67 -4.90
N ALA A 137 -3.06 32.43 -5.95
CA ALA A 137 -2.48 31.85 -7.18
C ALA A 137 -1.16 31.12 -6.91
N ARG A 138 -0.26 31.73 -6.12
CA ARG A 138 0.99 31.09 -5.67
C ARG A 138 0.70 29.88 -4.78
N TYR A 139 -0.28 29.99 -3.88
CA TYR A 139 -0.67 28.90 -3.01
C TYR A 139 -1.07 27.64 -3.79
N PHE A 140 -1.91 27.78 -4.82
CA PHE A 140 -2.36 26.65 -5.65
C PHE A 140 -1.30 26.15 -6.64
N THR A 141 -0.22 26.90 -6.85
CA THR A 141 0.93 26.44 -7.65
C THR A 141 1.67 25.31 -6.93
N ALA A 142 1.84 25.40 -5.61
CA ALA A 142 2.57 24.40 -4.83
C ALA A 142 2.00 22.95 -4.95
N PRO A 143 0.71 22.68 -4.68
CA PRO A 143 0.16 21.33 -4.86
C PRO A 143 0.20 20.87 -6.33
N HIS A 144 0.11 21.79 -7.29
CA HIS A 144 0.27 21.45 -8.71
C HIS A 144 1.71 21.02 -9.02
N ASP A 145 2.71 21.67 -8.44
CA ASP A 145 4.12 21.29 -8.62
C ASP A 145 4.44 19.91 -8.02
N ILE A 146 3.87 19.59 -6.85
CA ILE A 146 3.98 18.27 -6.23
C ILE A 146 3.42 17.18 -7.15
N LEU A 147 2.21 17.42 -7.69
CA LEU A 147 1.53 16.47 -8.56
C LEU A 147 2.34 16.09 -9.80
N HIS A 148 3.11 17.04 -10.34
CA HIS A 148 3.94 16.87 -11.54
C HIS A 148 5.42 16.58 -11.21
N GLY A 149 5.74 16.23 -9.97
CA GLY A 149 7.11 15.89 -9.54
C GLY A 149 8.12 17.04 -9.64
N ARG A 150 7.66 18.29 -9.69
CA ARG A 150 8.51 19.49 -9.72
C ARG A 150 8.96 19.92 -8.32
N ASN A 151 8.40 19.31 -7.29
CA ASN A 151 8.74 19.53 -5.89
C ASN A 151 8.62 18.24 -5.07
N ASP A 152 9.48 17.26 -5.34
CA ASP A 152 9.48 15.99 -4.60
C ASP A 152 9.93 16.14 -3.14
N ALA A 153 10.66 17.21 -2.79
CA ALA A 153 11.02 17.50 -1.41
C ALA A 153 9.80 17.65 -0.50
N ALA A 154 8.64 18.02 -1.07
CA ALA A 154 7.38 18.07 -0.34
C ALA A 154 6.87 16.69 0.12
N LEU A 155 7.36 15.59 -0.47
CA LEU A 155 7.06 14.23 0.00
C LEU A 155 7.75 13.96 1.34
N ASP A 156 8.99 14.44 1.50
CA ASP A 156 9.76 14.31 2.75
C ASP A 156 9.14 15.19 3.87
N GLU A 157 8.53 16.31 3.51
CA GLU A 157 7.86 17.24 4.44
C GLU A 157 6.50 16.75 4.94
N MET A 158 5.99 15.60 4.47
CA MET A 158 4.67 15.10 4.87
C MET A 158 4.58 14.69 6.35
N GLY A 159 5.70 14.64 7.09
CA GLY A 159 5.73 14.51 8.55
C GLY A 159 4.89 13.33 9.05
N ASP A 160 3.99 13.58 10.02
CA ASP A 160 3.09 12.58 10.64
C ASP A 160 2.21 11.80 9.63
N LEU A 161 2.00 12.31 8.40
CA LEU A 161 1.32 11.53 7.35
C LEU A 161 2.19 10.38 6.83
N GLY A 162 3.52 10.49 6.96
CA GLY A 162 4.48 9.42 6.69
C GLY A 162 4.16 8.17 7.52
N ASP A 163 3.89 8.33 8.81
CA ASP A 163 3.56 7.21 9.71
C ASP A 163 2.28 6.46 9.30
N TRP A 164 1.31 7.17 8.72
CA TRP A 164 0.07 6.56 8.24
C TRP A 164 0.24 5.96 6.84
N ILE A 165 1.00 6.60 5.96
CA ILE A 165 1.40 6.03 4.67
C ILE A 165 2.19 4.75 4.88
N ASP A 166 3.00 4.68 5.94
CA ASP A 166 3.75 3.50 6.35
C ASP A 166 2.90 2.33 6.85
N GLN A 167 1.59 2.53 7.00
CA GLN A 167 0.63 1.48 7.31
C GLN A 167 -0.08 0.93 6.06
N LEU A 168 0.06 1.59 4.89
CA LEU A 168 -0.50 1.08 3.64
C LEU A 168 0.32 -0.11 3.12
N PRO A 169 -0.28 -1.11 2.45
CA PRO A 169 0.49 -2.16 1.76
C PRO A 169 1.55 -1.55 0.83
N ARG A 170 2.79 -2.08 0.82
CA ARG A 170 3.92 -1.48 0.09
C ARG A 170 3.63 -1.37 -1.40
N GLU A 171 2.91 -2.34 -1.95
CA GLU A 171 2.51 -2.46 -3.35
C GLU A 171 1.58 -1.30 -3.76
N ARG A 172 0.93 -0.64 -2.79
CA ARG A 172 0.04 0.50 -3.02
C ARG A 172 0.73 1.85 -2.87
N ARG A 173 2.03 1.88 -2.54
CA ARG A 173 2.80 3.12 -2.32
C ARG A 173 3.59 3.51 -3.57
N THR A 174 2.93 3.53 -4.73
CA THR A 174 3.58 4.03 -5.95
C THR A 174 3.92 5.51 -5.78
N THR A 175 5.00 5.97 -6.40
CA THR A 175 5.42 7.38 -6.30
C THR A 175 4.32 8.32 -6.79
N GLU A 176 3.57 7.93 -7.80
CA GLU A 176 2.45 8.66 -8.38
C GLU A 176 1.29 8.78 -7.39
N ALA A 177 0.92 7.69 -6.71
CA ALA A 177 -0.12 7.71 -5.67
C ALA A 177 0.30 8.60 -4.49
N LEU A 178 1.57 8.53 -4.08
CA LEU A 178 2.12 9.37 -3.01
C LEU A 178 2.09 10.86 -3.38
N ARG A 179 2.52 11.22 -4.60
CA ARG A 179 2.42 12.60 -5.11
C ARG A 179 0.98 13.09 -5.20
N LEU A 180 0.06 12.26 -5.68
CA LEU A 180 -1.37 12.60 -5.75
C LEU A 180 -1.93 12.90 -4.35
N TYR A 181 -1.62 12.04 -3.37
CA TYR A 181 -2.07 12.22 -2.00
C TYR A 181 -1.44 13.46 -1.33
N ALA A 182 -0.15 13.69 -1.54
CA ALA A 182 0.58 14.86 -1.05
C ALA A 182 0.00 16.16 -1.62
N ALA A 183 -0.20 16.22 -2.94
CA ALA A 183 -0.79 17.36 -3.62
C ALA A 183 -2.21 17.66 -3.10
N ALA A 184 -3.05 16.64 -2.97
CA ALA A 184 -4.41 16.80 -2.47
C ALA A 184 -4.43 17.25 -1.00
N SER A 185 -3.54 16.70 -0.16
CA SER A 185 -3.40 17.09 1.25
C SER A 185 -2.94 18.53 1.39
N ARG A 186 -1.97 18.96 0.58
CA ARG A 186 -1.51 20.36 0.54
C ARG A 186 -2.64 21.29 0.10
N ALA A 187 -3.35 20.97 -0.98
CA ALA A 187 -4.47 21.78 -1.47
C ALA A 187 -5.61 21.90 -0.45
N ARG A 188 -5.91 20.83 0.30
CA ARG A 188 -6.94 20.81 1.35
C ARG A 188 -6.72 21.87 2.42
N THR A 189 -5.47 22.23 2.70
CA THR A 189 -5.15 23.25 3.72
C THR A 189 -5.69 24.65 3.35
N ALA A 190 -6.17 24.86 2.12
CA ALA A 190 -6.86 26.08 1.72
C ALA A 190 -8.27 26.21 2.33
N PHE A 191 -8.89 25.11 2.77
CA PHE A 191 -10.30 25.06 3.19
C PHE A 191 -10.51 25.11 4.71
N GLY A 192 -9.50 25.51 5.48
CA GLY A 192 -9.62 25.58 6.95
C GLY A 192 -8.82 26.72 7.56
N GLY A 193 -9.25 27.14 8.76
CA GLY A 193 -8.63 28.24 9.51
C GLY A 193 -9.21 29.62 9.15
N MET A 194 -8.69 30.65 9.82
CA MET A 194 -9.05 32.05 9.57
C MET A 194 -8.28 32.59 8.37
N GLY A 195 -9.00 33.24 7.44
CA GLY A 195 -8.41 33.73 6.18
C GLY A 195 -8.24 32.64 5.14
N SER A 196 -9.04 31.58 5.25
CA SER A 196 -9.06 30.46 4.32
C SER A 196 -9.62 30.88 2.96
N TRP A 197 -9.50 29.98 1.98
CA TRP A 197 -10.11 30.16 0.67
C TRP A 197 -11.63 30.33 0.80
N LEU A 198 -12.26 29.69 1.78
CA LEU A 198 -13.71 29.79 2.02
C LEU A 198 -14.16 31.16 2.54
N ASP A 199 -13.23 31.97 3.05
CA ASP A 199 -13.53 33.30 3.60
C ASP A 199 -13.52 34.40 2.52
N GLN A 200 -13.26 34.06 1.25
CA GLN A 200 -13.24 35.04 0.17
C GLN A 200 -14.67 35.50 -0.18
N TRP A 201 -14.80 36.81 -0.46
CA TRP A 201 -16.05 37.44 -0.86
C TRP A 201 -15.82 38.35 -2.05
N PHE A 202 -16.70 38.26 -3.06
CA PHE A 202 -16.62 39.05 -4.28
C PHE A 202 -17.88 39.93 -4.41
N PRO A 203 -17.72 41.24 -4.68
CA PRO A 203 -18.86 42.15 -4.88
C PRO A 203 -19.53 42.01 -6.25
N ASP A 204 -18.82 41.42 -7.23
CA ASP A 204 -19.36 41.11 -8.55
C ASP A 204 -20.01 39.72 -8.54
N ASP A 205 -21.28 39.65 -8.91
CA ASP A 205 -22.06 38.39 -8.85
C ASP A 205 -21.47 37.32 -9.78
N ALA A 206 -20.95 37.71 -10.95
CA ALA A 206 -20.33 36.77 -11.88
C ALA A 206 -19.03 36.19 -11.32
N ALA A 207 -18.14 37.03 -10.77
CA ALA A 207 -16.95 36.57 -10.06
C ALA A 207 -17.28 35.68 -8.86
N HIS A 208 -18.36 35.96 -8.14
CA HIS A 208 -18.80 35.16 -7.00
C HIS A 208 -19.35 33.79 -7.43
N GLU A 209 -20.06 33.71 -8.55
CA GLU A 209 -20.52 32.45 -9.14
C GLU A 209 -19.34 31.59 -9.63
N ASP A 210 -18.39 32.20 -10.34
CA ASP A 210 -17.16 31.52 -10.76
C ASP A 210 -16.35 31.01 -9.56
N TYR A 211 -16.22 31.83 -8.51
CA TYR A 211 -15.58 31.43 -7.26
C TYR A 211 -16.24 30.19 -6.66
N ARG A 212 -17.57 30.14 -6.55
CA ARG A 212 -18.30 28.98 -6.03
C ARG A 212 -18.05 27.73 -6.88
N ARG A 213 -18.16 27.87 -8.21
CA ARG A 213 -17.89 26.75 -9.14
C ARG A 213 -16.48 26.19 -8.94
N PHE A 214 -15.45 27.04 -8.99
CA PHE A 214 -14.06 26.57 -8.86
C PHE A 214 -13.77 26.00 -7.46
N THR A 215 -14.41 26.54 -6.43
CA THR A 215 -14.31 26.02 -5.06
C THR A 215 -14.89 24.61 -4.96
N ASP A 216 -16.08 24.39 -5.51
CA ASP A 216 -16.75 23.09 -5.52
C ASP A 216 -15.99 22.04 -6.35
N GLU A 217 -15.51 22.44 -7.53
CA GLU A 217 -14.68 21.59 -8.40
C GLU A 217 -13.38 21.19 -7.70
N LEU A 218 -12.67 22.15 -7.08
CA LEU A 218 -11.44 21.88 -6.34
C LEU A 218 -11.69 20.97 -5.14
N PHE A 219 -12.73 21.25 -4.34
CA PHE A 219 -13.05 20.43 -3.17
C PHE A 219 -13.39 18.99 -3.57
N THR A 220 -14.18 18.82 -4.65
CA THR A 220 -14.52 17.50 -5.19
C THR A 220 -13.27 16.77 -5.68
N ALA A 221 -12.41 17.44 -6.45
CA ALA A 221 -11.18 16.87 -6.98
C ALA A 221 -10.20 16.45 -5.88
N ILE A 222 -10.04 17.25 -4.82
CA ILE A 222 -9.20 16.91 -3.66
C ILE A 222 -9.67 15.61 -3.00
N ASN A 223 -10.97 15.47 -2.76
CA ASN A 223 -11.51 14.28 -2.10
C ASN A 223 -11.38 13.04 -3.00
N ALA A 224 -11.66 13.17 -4.30
CA ALA A 224 -11.46 12.09 -5.27
C ALA A 224 -9.99 11.66 -5.35
N ALA A 225 -9.05 12.61 -5.42
CA ALA A 225 -7.62 12.36 -5.43
C ALA A 225 -7.14 11.60 -4.19
N ARG A 226 -7.58 12.01 -3.00
CA ARG A 226 -7.25 11.28 -1.76
C ARG A 226 -7.84 9.88 -1.76
N SER A 227 -9.07 9.70 -2.23
CA SER A 227 -9.68 8.37 -2.30
C SER A 227 -8.92 7.46 -3.25
N ALA A 228 -8.60 7.92 -4.46
CA ALA A 228 -7.88 7.17 -5.48
C ALA A 228 -6.45 6.81 -5.05
N ALA A 229 -5.73 7.75 -4.42
CA ALA A 229 -4.37 7.50 -3.96
C ALA A 229 -4.30 6.45 -2.83
N LEU A 230 -5.33 6.35 -1.99
CA LEU A 230 -5.36 5.42 -0.86
C LEU A 230 -6.00 4.08 -1.18
N ASN A 231 -6.87 4.06 -2.19
CA ASN A 231 -7.64 2.90 -2.59
C ASN A 231 -7.56 2.68 -4.12
N PRO A 232 -6.36 2.60 -4.70
CA PRO A 232 -6.25 2.36 -6.13
C PRO A 232 -6.81 0.96 -6.44
N GLY A 233 -7.82 0.90 -7.31
CA GLY A 233 -8.50 -0.35 -7.72
C GLY A 233 -9.66 -0.82 -6.82
N LEU A 234 -10.14 -0.01 -5.86
CA LEU A 234 -11.42 -0.30 -5.21
C LEU A 234 -12.52 0.54 -5.86
N GLU A 235 -13.52 -0.11 -6.46
CA GLU A 235 -14.72 0.60 -6.90
C GLU A 235 -15.36 1.33 -5.71
N PRO A 236 -15.73 2.62 -5.87
CA PRO A 236 -16.50 3.30 -4.85
C PRO A 236 -17.82 2.54 -4.63
N PRO A 237 -18.28 2.37 -3.37
CA PRO A 237 -19.51 1.67 -3.10
C PRO A 237 -20.65 2.31 -3.89
N GLN A 238 -21.28 1.52 -4.76
CA GLN A 238 -22.41 2.01 -5.55
C GLN A 238 -23.52 2.44 -4.59
N ARG A 239 -23.89 3.72 -4.65
CA ARG A 239 -25.00 4.24 -3.85
C ARG A 239 -26.30 3.64 -4.40
N GLY A 240 -26.88 2.71 -3.64
CA GLY A 240 -28.25 2.23 -3.85
C GLY A 240 -29.30 3.25 -3.43
#